data_AF-A0A650FQ18-F1
#
_entry.id   AF-A0A650FQ18-F1
#
_cell.length_a   1.000
_cell.length_b   1.000
_cell.length_c   1.000
_cell.angle_alpha   90.00
_cell.angle_beta   90.00
_cell.angle_gamma   90.00
#
_symmetry.space_group_name_H-M   'P 1'
#
loop_
_entity.id
_entity.type
_entity.pdbx_description
1 polymer ?
#
loop_
_entity_poly.entity_id
_entity_poly.type
_entity_poly.pdbx_seq_one_letter_code
_entity_poly.pdbx_strand_id
1 'polypeptide(L)'
;AGKQGLKEKTWHYQKRSSEIYLLPRLGKYPLTDITELSLRNCLREVSESSPSNTERLVSVLHKFYDWLIDEQILEINAAAGITAKKVGGKKGKRTRVLNDNEIRILWRYLHESKITEKNRIYIKLLLLLGGRKGELIQAEKHHFDLQSAMWTVPIEIRKQGEKIGAPIMRPLIKPAIELIELAMQMSKSTYLFPANGQEELATNGFDTTIPNNVK
;
A
#
# COMPACT_ATOMS: atom_id res chain seq x y z
N ALA A 1 -5.26 23.23 2.88
CA ALA A 1 -5.79 21.87 2.66
C ALA A 1 -5.23 20.88 3.70
N GLY A 2 -6.10 20.32 4.55
CA GLY A 2 -5.73 19.37 5.62
C GLY A 2 -6.05 17.89 5.32
N LYS A 3 -6.05 17.04 6.36
CA LYS A 3 -6.27 15.57 6.32
C LYS A 3 -7.70 15.12 5.90
N GLN A 4 -8.58 16.04 5.50
CA GLN A 4 -10.02 15.79 5.30
C GLN A 4 -10.32 14.55 4.44
N GLY A 5 -11.06 13.60 5.00
CA GLY A 5 -11.48 12.36 4.33
C GLY A 5 -10.37 11.36 3.95
N LEU A 6 -9.11 11.60 4.33
CA LEU A 6 -7.97 10.78 3.93
C LEU A 6 -7.46 9.90 5.08
N LYS A 7 -7.32 8.59 4.80
CA LYS A 7 -6.57 7.69 5.68
C LYS A 7 -5.14 8.20 5.86
N GLU A 8 -4.65 8.16 7.09
CA GLU A 8 -3.39 8.78 7.51
C GLU A 8 -2.18 8.39 6.64
N LYS A 9 -2.01 7.09 6.34
CA LYS A 9 -0.95 6.60 5.46
C LYS A 9 -1.02 7.19 4.03
N THR A 10 -2.21 7.56 3.56
CA THR A 10 -2.40 8.25 2.27
C THR A 10 -2.06 9.73 2.38
N TRP A 11 -2.44 10.39 3.49
CA TRP A 11 -2.04 11.76 3.79
C TRP A 11 -0.51 11.92 3.86
N HIS A 12 0.18 11.11 4.68
CA HIS A 12 1.65 11.16 4.77
C HIS A 12 2.34 10.91 3.43
N TYR A 13 1.80 10.02 2.59
CA TYR A 13 2.33 9.78 1.25
C TYR A 13 2.15 11.02 0.33
N GLN A 14 0.96 11.63 0.33
CA GLN A 14 0.70 12.85 -0.47
C GLN A 14 1.54 14.04 -0.01
N LYS A 15 1.65 14.24 1.32
CA LYS A 15 2.53 15.24 1.93
C LYS A 15 3.98 15.02 1.48
N ARG A 16 4.54 13.81 1.68
CA ARG A 16 5.92 13.47 1.28
C ARG A 16 6.16 13.60 -0.23
N SER A 17 5.20 13.22 -1.09
CA SER A 17 5.31 13.49 -2.53
C SER A 17 5.41 15.00 -2.82
N SER A 18 4.60 15.81 -2.15
CA SER A 18 4.59 17.26 -2.35
C SER A 18 5.88 17.92 -1.84
N GLU A 19 6.40 17.48 -0.70
CA GLU A 19 7.67 17.93 -0.11
C GLU A 19 8.89 17.59 -0.96
N ILE A 20 8.91 16.45 -1.64
CA ILE A 20 10.03 16.02 -2.51
C ILE A 20 9.96 16.68 -3.89
N TYR A 21 8.75 16.83 -4.45
CA TYR A 21 8.59 17.18 -5.86
C TYR A 21 8.13 18.62 -6.11
N LEU A 22 7.18 19.14 -5.33
CA LEU A 22 6.58 20.46 -5.55
C LEU A 22 7.29 21.56 -4.76
N LEU A 23 7.43 21.41 -3.43
CA LEU A 23 7.96 22.48 -2.57
C LEU A 23 9.37 22.97 -2.95
N PRO A 24 10.34 22.14 -3.38
CA PRO A 24 11.68 22.62 -3.74
C PRO A 24 11.70 23.53 -4.98
N ARG A 25 10.68 23.40 -5.86
CA ARG A 25 10.55 24.14 -7.12
C ARG A 25 9.59 25.32 -7.01
N LEU A 26 8.49 25.16 -6.27
CA LEU A 26 7.36 26.10 -6.25
C LEU A 26 7.17 26.79 -4.90
N GLY A 27 7.56 26.16 -3.79
CA GLY A 27 7.30 26.62 -2.43
C GLY A 27 8.07 27.87 -1.97
N LYS A 28 8.79 28.53 -2.88
CA LYS A 28 9.47 29.81 -2.67
C LYS A 28 8.70 31.00 -3.26
N TYR A 29 7.71 30.75 -4.11
CA TYR A 29 6.96 31.78 -4.82
C TYR A 29 5.60 32.04 -4.13
N PRO A 30 5.11 33.28 -4.14
CA PRO A 30 3.71 33.58 -3.82
C PRO A 30 2.73 32.74 -4.65
N LEU A 31 1.58 32.38 -4.08
CA LEU A 31 0.57 31.56 -4.78
C LEU A 31 0.02 32.25 -6.05
N THR A 32 0.01 33.58 -6.07
CA THR A 32 -0.34 34.45 -7.22
C THR A 32 0.58 34.26 -8.42
N ASP A 33 1.85 33.91 -8.18
CA ASP A 33 2.91 33.90 -9.20
C ASP A 33 3.06 32.50 -9.85
N ILE A 34 2.40 31.49 -9.27
CA ILE A 34 2.45 30.10 -9.72
C ILE A 34 1.44 29.88 -10.85
N THR A 35 1.86 30.22 -12.07
CA THR A 35 1.09 30.01 -13.30
C THR A 35 0.85 28.52 -13.64
N GLU A 36 -0.15 28.24 -14.49
CA GLU A 36 -0.36 26.89 -15.07
C GLU A 36 0.91 26.37 -15.77
N LEU A 37 1.69 27.24 -16.42
CA LEU A 37 2.95 26.86 -17.08
C LEU A 37 4.01 26.41 -16.06
N SER A 38 4.14 27.13 -14.94
CA SER A 38 5.02 26.75 -13.82
C SER A 38 4.67 25.37 -13.27
N LEU A 39 3.38 25.11 -13.05
CA LEU A 39 2.87 23.81 -12.62
C LEU A 39 3.14 22.71 -13.66
N ARG A 40 2.84 22.96 -14.94
CA ARG A 40 3.06 21.99 -16.04
C ARG A 40 4.53 21.61 -16.18
N ASN A 41 5.44 22.56 -16.09
CA ASN A 41 6.87 22.31 -16.22
C ASN A 41 7.39 21.48 -15.03
N CYS A 42 7.05 21.87 -13.80
CA CYS A 42 7.34 21.10 -12.60
C CYS A 42 6.81 19.66 -12.67
N LEU A 43 5.58 19.46 -13.17
CA LEU A 43 4.98 18.13 -13.28
C LEU A 43 5.62 17.27 -14.39
N ARG A 44 6.06 17.87 -15.50
CA ARG A 44 6.75 17.16 -16.60
C ARG A 44 8.11 16.62 -16.15
N GLU A 45 8.91 17.43 -15.47
CA GLU A 45 10.20 17.01 -14.89
C GLU A 45 10.03 15.85 -13.89
N VAL A 46 8.99 15.92 -13.06
CA VAL A 46 8.63 14.82 -12.13
C VAL A 46 8.10 13.59 -12.87
N SER A 47 7.61 13.73 -14.11
CA SER A 47 7.12 12.61 -14.92
C SER A 47 8.24 11.78 -15.53
N GLU A 48 9.42 12.37 -15.79
CA GLU A 48 10.59 11.67 -16.34
C GLU A 48 11.11 10.62 -15.35
N SER A 49 11.19 11.00 -14.06
CA SER A 49 11.60 10.09 -12.98
C SER A 49 10.43 9.32 -12.35
N SER A 50 9.20 9.84 -12.40
CA SER A 50 8.08 9.29 -11.64
C SER A 50 6.68 9.60 -12.21
N PRO A 51 6.27 8.95 -13.32
CA PRO A 51 4.91 9.09 -13.88
C PRO A 51 3.80 8.79 -12.86
N SER A 52 4.06 7.83 -11.97
CA SER A 52 3.12 7.38 -10.92
C SER A 52 3.07 8.28 -9.68
N ASN A 53 4.00 9.23 -9.53
CA ASN A 53 3.84 10.34 -8.58
C ASN A 53 3.19 11.53 -9.26
N THR A 54 3.56 11.85 -10.49
CA THR A 54 2.96 12.94 -11.29
C THR A 54 1.44 12.85 -11.35
N GLU A 55 0.87 11.67 -11.65
CA GLU A 55 -0.59 11.45 -11.64
C GLU A 55 -1.24 11.78 -10.28
N ARG A 56 -0.55 11.49 -9.16
CA ARG A 56 -1.01 11.81 -7.81
C ARG A 56 -0.84 13.29 -7.47
N LEU A 57 0.26 13.91 -7.89
CA LEU A 57 0.53 15.33 -7.66
C LEU A 57 -0.49 16.21 -8.39
N VAL A 58 -0.90 15.86 -9.62
CA VAL A 58 -2.04 16.50 -10.28
C VAL A 58 -3.29 16.40 -9.41
N SER A 59 -3.66 15.21 -8.92
CA SER A 59 -4.82 15.04 -8.05
C SER A 59 -4.73 15.77 -6.69
N VAL A 60 -3.52 16.06 -6.20
CA VAL A 60 -3.29 16.87 -4.99
C VAL A 60 -3.38 18.36 -5.32
N LEU A 61 -2.80 18.80 -6.44
CA LEU A 61 -2.81 20.19 -6.90
C LEU A 61 -4.23 20.68 -7.19
N HIS A 62 -5.06 19.88 -7.85
CA HIS A 62 -6.48 20.25 -8.08
C HIS A 62 -7.15 20.51 -6.72
N LYS A 63 -7.21 19.52 -5.83
CA LYS A 63 -7.77 19.66 -4.47
C LYS A 63 -7.18 20.81 -3.64
N PHE A 64 -5.94 21.21 -3.91
CA PHE A 64 -5.30 22.34 -3.24
C PHE A 64 -5.78 23.68 -3.80
N TYR A 65 -5.81 23.85 -5.12
CA TYR A 65 -6.33 25.05 -5.76
C TYR A 65 -7.85 25.17 -5.64
N ASP A 66 -8.60 24.07 -5.73
CA ASP A 66 -10.04 24.03 -5.47
C ASP A 66 -10.33 24.62 -4.06
N TRP A 67 -9.60 24.14 -3.04
CA TRP A 67 -9.68 24.68 -1.68
C TRP A 67 -9.22 26.15 -1.54
N LEU A 68 -8.23 26.61 -2.31
CA LEU A 68 -7.84 28.03 -2.30
C LEU A 68 -8.92 28.94 -2.92
N ILE A 69 -9.73 28.42 -3.83
CA ILE A 69 -10.88 29.12 -4.44
C ILE A 69 -12.06 29.14 -3.46
N ASP A 70 -12.36 27.99 -2.83
CA ASP A 70 -13.44 27.86 -1.82
C ASP A 70 -13.23 28.81 -0.63
N GLU A 71 -11.98 28.98 -0.17
CA GLU A 71 -11.59 29.90 0.91
C GLU A 71 -11.35 31.35 0.44
N GLN A 72 -11.59 31.66 -0.85
CA GLN A 72 -11.40 32.99 -1.47
C GLN A 72 -9.96 33.55 -1.37
N ILE A 73 -8.96 32.67 -1.26
CA ILE A 73 -7.53 33.02 -1.22
C ILE A 73 -6.97 33.28 -2.63
N LEU A 74 -7.57 32.67 -3.65
CA LEU A 74 -7.33 32.94 -5.07
C LEU A 74 -8.66 33.06 -5.82
N GLU A 75 -8.66 33.80 -6.93
CA GLU A 75 -9.80 33.87 -7.87
C GLU A 75 -9.65 32.87 -9.04
N ILE A 76 -8.41 32.44 -9.36
CA ILE A 76 -8.10 31.66 -10.56
C ILE A 76 -7.38 30.35 -10.19
N ASN A 77 -7.97 29.22 -10.61
CA ASN A 77 -7.43 27.88 -10.38
C ASN A 77 -6.36 27.55 -11.45
N ALA A 78 -5.09 27.83 -11.15
CA ALA A 78 -3.96 27.56 -12.06
C ALA A 78 -3.76 26.06 -12.38
N ALA A 79 -4.39 25.13 -11.66
CA ALA A 79 -4.33 23.71 -11.94
C ALA A 79 -5.44 23.20 -12.89
N ALA A 80 -6.52 23.96 -13.11
CA ALA A 80 -7.75 23.46 -13.74
C ALA A 80 -7.57 22.85 -15.14
N GLY A 81 -6.72 23.43 -16.00
CA GLY A 81 -6.46 22.90 -17.35
C GLY A 81 -5.49 21.71 -17.40
N ILE A 82 -4.89 21.34 -16.27
CA ILE A 82 -3.89 20.27 -16.15
C ILE A 82 -4.61 18.91 -16.07
N THR A 83 -4.03 17.90 -16.72
CA THR A 83 -4.43 16.51 -16.54
C THR A 83 -3.19 15.64 -16.56
N ALA A 84 -3.18 14.53 -15.80
CA ALA A 84 -2.01 13.65 -15.70
C ALA A 84 -1.46 13.26 -17.09
N LYS A 85 -2.34 12.89 -18.04
CA LYS A 85 -1.98 12.56 -19.43
C LYS A 85 -1.26 13.71 -20.16
N LYS A 86 -1.62 14.99 -19.93
CA LYS A 86 -0.97 16.17 -20.55
C LYS A 86 0.43 16.46 -19.99
N VAL A 87 0.82 15.88 -18.85
CA VAL A 87 2.09 16.12 -18.15
C VAL A 87 2.90 14.84 -17.91
N GLY A 88 2.71 13.79 -18.73
CA GLY A 88 3.45 12.53 -18.60
C GLY A 88 3.03 11.63 -17.41
N GLY A 89 2.10 12.09 -16.57
CA GLY A 89 1.51 11.30 -15.49
C GLY A 89 0.68 10.14 -16.02
N LYS A 90 1.29 8.95 -16.07
CA LYS A 90 0.65 7.68 -16.44
C LYS A 90 1.08 6.57 -15.49
N LYS A 91 0.20 6.16 -14.59
CA LYS A 91 0.39 4.99 -13.73
C LYS A 91 0.34 3.70 -14.55
N GLY A 92 1.52 3.18 -14.87
CA GLY A 92 1.67 1.88 -15.52
C GLY A 92 0.99 0.78 -14.72
N LYS A 93 0.08 0.02 -15.36
CA LYS A 93 -0.41 -1.24 -14.81
C LYS A 93 0.75 -2.23 -14.82
N ARG A 94 1.12 -2.79 -13.66
CA ARG A 94 2.06 -3.92 -13.60
C ARG A 94 1.39 -5.14 -14.25
N THR A 95 1.95 -5.60 -15.37
CA THR A 95 1.46 -6.75 -16.13
C THR A 95 2.14 -8.06 -15.72
N ARG A 96 3.39 -8.02 -15.25
CA ARG A 96 4.12 -9.20 -14.78
C ARG A 96 3.49 -9.79 -13.51
N VAL A 97 2.99 -11.00 -13.64
CA VAL A 97 2.63 -11.92 -12.55
C VAL A 97 3.73 -12.98 -12.39
N LEU A 98 3.67 -13.80 -11.33
CA LEU A 98 4.46 -15.03 -11.25
C LEU A 98 3.81 -16.11 -12.13
N ASN A 99 4.59 -16.85 -12.90
CA ASN A 99 4.13 -18.07 -13.57
C ASN A 99 4.37 -19.32 -12.71
N ASP A 100 3.74 -20.45 -13.06
CA ASP A 100 3.82 -21.73 -12.33
C ASP A 100 5.24 -22.20 -12.02
N ASN A 101 6.18 -22.01 -12.95
CA ASN A 101 7.57 -22.40 -12.73
C ASN A 101 8.26 -21.47 -11.74
N GLU A 102 8.02 -20.15 -11.82
CA GLU A 102 8.49 -19.19 -10.82
C GLU A 102 7.87 -19.46 -9.43
N ILE A 103 6.61 -19.90 -9.36
CA ILE A 103 5.95 -20.29 -8.10
C ILE A 103 6.58 -21.56 -7.53
N ARG A 104 6.84 -22.59 -8.35
CA ARG A 104 7.54 -23.83 -7.93
C ARG A 104 8.95 -23.54 -7.44
N ILE A 105 9.69 -22.69 -8.15
CA ILE A 105 11.04 -22.24 -7.77
C ILE A 105 11.00 -21.46 -6.45
N LEU A 106 10.08 -20.51 -6.30
CA LEU A 106 9.86 -19.78 -5.06
C LEU A 106 9.48 -20.71 -3.90
N TRP A 107 8.66 -21.74 -4.14
CA TRP A 107 8.27 -22.72 -3.12
C TRP A 107 9.40 -23.68 -2.74
N ARG A 108 10.43 -23.86 -3.58
CA ARG A 108 11.63 -24.63 -3.26
C ARG A 108 12.69 -23.80 -2.52
N TYR A 109 12.99 -22.58 -2.95
CA TYR A 109 13.76 -21.62 -2.13
C TYR A 109 13.03 -21.31 -0.81
N LEU A 110 11.70 -21.39 -0.88
CA LEU A 110 10.73 -21.79 0.14
C LEU A 110 11.32 -22.61 1.29
N HIS A 111 11.94 -23.75 0.98
CA HIS A 111 12.48 -24.74 1.91
C HIS A 111 14.00 -24.59 2.11
N GLU A 112 14.75 -24.20 1.08
CA GLU A 112 16.22 -24.20 1.08
C GLU A 112 16.83 -22.95 1.77
N SER A 113 16.10 -21.84 1.84
CA SER A 113 16.65 -20.57 2.34
C SER A 113 16.71 -20.46 3.87
N LYS A 114 17.66 -19.64 4.35
CA LYS A 114 17.84 -19.26 5.77
C LYS A 114 16.81 -18.24 6.29
N ILE A 115 15.63 -18.16 5.67
CA ILE A 115 14.54 -17.30 6.13
C ILE A 115 13.93 -17.87 7.42
N THR A 116 13.45 -17.00 8.32
CA THR A 116 12.77 -17.45 9.55
C THR A 116 11.49 -18.22 9.20
N GLU A 117 11.19 -19.27 9.97
CA GLU A 117 10.05 -20.16 9.64
C GLU A 117 8.71 -19.41 9.64
N LYS A 118 8.53 -18.46 10.56
CA LYS A 118 7.39 -17.53 10.56
C LYS A 118 7.22 -16.78 9.23
N ASN A 119 8.31 -16.28 8.64
CA ASN A 119 8.26 -15.59 7.35
C ASN A 119 8.06 -16.57 6.19
N ARG A 120 8.59 -17.80 6.30
CA ARG A 120 8.38 -18.92 5.36
C ARG A 120 6.90 -19.28 5.26
N ILE A 121 6.26 -19.53 6.41
CA ILE A 121 4.83 -19.82 6.55
C ILE A 121 4.00 -18.65 5.98
N TYR A 122 4.31 -17.42 6.37
CA TYR A 122 3.61 -16.22 5.89
C TYR A 122 3.60 -16.08 4.36
N ILE A 123 4.74 -16.28 3.69
CA ILE A 123 4.81 -16.19 2.23
C ILE A 123 4.04 -17.36 1.57
N LYS A 124 4.12 -18.57 2.12
CA LYS A 124 3.29 -19.70 1.67
C LYS A 124 1.79 -19.39 1.78
N LEU A 125 1.32 -18.85 2.91
CA LEU A 125 -0.09 -18.48 3.10
C LEU A 125 -0.53 -17.34 2.17
N LEU A 126 0.32 -16.39 1.81
CA LEU A 126 0.02 -15.40 0.77
C LEU A 126 -0.23 -16.04 -0.60
N LEU A 127 0.54 -17.08 -0.96
CA LEU A 127 0.36 -17.83 -2.22
C LEU A 127 -0.91 -18.69 -2.18
N LEU A 128 -1.17 -19.42 -1.09
CA LEU A 128 -2.31 -20.33 -0.98
C LEU A 128 -3.67 -19.61 -0.84
N LEU A 129 -3.72 -18.46 -0.14
CA LEU A 129 -4.98 -17.79 0.23
C LEU A 129 -5.30 -16.55 -0.63
N GLY A 130 -4.40 -16.13 -1.52
CA GLY A 130 -4.55 -14.92 -2.33
C GLY A 130 -4.74 -13.63 -1.52
N GLY A 131 -4.39 -13.65 -0.23
CA GLY A 131 -4.61 -12.55 0.70
C GLY A 131 -3.70 -11.35 0.42
N ARG A 132 -4.13 -10.14 0.79
CA ARG A 132 -3.22 -8.99 0.78
C ARG A 132 -2.28 -9.07 1.98
N LYS A 133 -1.03 -8.58 1.85
CA LYS A 133 -0.05 -8.56 2.94
C LYS A 133 -0.61 -8.03 4.27
N GLY A 134 -1.37 -6.93 4.23
CA GLY A 134 -2.00 -6.34 5.41
C GLY A 134 -3.18 -7.14 5.99
N GLU A 135 -3.81 -8.02 5.21
CA GLU A 135 -4.91 -8.87 5.69
C GLU A 135 -4.36 -10.02 6.54
N LEU A 136 -3.22 -10.63 6.16
CA LEU A 136 -2.54 -11.65 7.00
C LEU A 136 -1.74 -11.04 8.16
N ILE A 137 -1.09 -9.89 7.97
CA ILE A 137 -0.34 -9.20 9.04
C ILE A 137 -1.25 -8.79 10.20
N GLN A 138 -2.47 -8.36 9.91
CA GLN A 138 -3.48 -7.98 10.92
C GLN A 138 -4.47 -9.14 11.21
N ALA A 139 -4.11 -10.38 10.86
CA ALA A 139 -4.96 -11.53 11.17
C ALA A 139 -4.71 -12.03 12.60
N GLU A 140 -5.75 -11.98 13.43
CA GLU A 140 -5.79 -12.66 14.71
C GLU A 140 -6.08 -14.15 14.53
N LYS A 141 -5.67 -14.96 15.52
CA LYS A 141 -5.95 -16.40 15.53
C LYS A 141 -7.45 -16.69 15.45
N HIS A 142 -8.26 -15.89 16.14
CA HIS A 142 -9.72 -16.05 16.18
C HIS A 142 -10.43 -15.78 14.83
N HIS A 143 -9.72 -15.19 13.84
CA HIS A 143 -10.24 -15.02 12.48
C HIS A 143 -10.27 -16.33 11.67
N PHE A 144 -9.59 -17.39 12.13
CA PHE A 144 -9.48 -18.67 11.46
C PHE A 144 -10.26 -19.74 12.21
N ASP A 145 -11.43 -20.10 11.69
CA ASP A 145 -12.14 -21.30 12.12
C ASP A 145 -11.55 -22.50 11.37
N LEU A 146 -10.75 -23.29 12.07
CA LEU A 146 -10.12 -24.49 11.52
C LEU A 146 -11.07 -25.70 11.48
N GLN A 147 -12.22 -25.65 12.17
CA GLN A 147 -13.23 -26.72 12.14
C GLN A 147 -14.13 -26.61 10.90
N SER A 148 -14.62 -25.41 10.57
CA SER A 148 -15.32 -25.18 9.30
C SER A 148 -14.39 -24.94 8.11
N ALA A 149 -13.06 -24.90 8.36
CA ALA A 149 -12.03 -24.58 7.38
C ALA A 149 -12.25 -23.22 6.70
N MET A 150 -12.50 -22.17 7.49
CA MET A 150 -12.80 -20.82 7.01
C MET A 150 -11.92 -19.74 7.67
N TRP A 151 -11.35 -18.86 6.84
CA TRP A 151 -10.76 -17.60 7.28
C TRP A 151 -11.71 -16.44 7.01
N THR A 152 -12.12 -15.74 8.08
CA THR A 152 -12.88 -14.49 7.98
C THR A 152 -11.94 -13.29 8.06
N VAL A 153 -12.01 -12.40 7.08
CA VAL A 153 -11.27 -11.12 7.05
C VAL A 153 -12.21 -10.00 7.50
N PRO A 154 -12.03 -9.39 8.69
CA PRO A 154 -12.86 -8.29 9.15
C PRO A 154 -12.84 -7.06 8.25
N ILE A 155 -13.83 -6.19 8.45
CA ILE A 155 -14.08 -4.99 7.64
C ILE A 155 -12.96 -3.94 7.87
N GLU A 156 -12.46 -3.88 9.09
CA GLU A 156 -11.51 -2.93 9.64
C GLU A 156 -10.12 -3.11 8.99
N ILE A 157 -9.66 -4.36 8.89
CA ILE A 157 -8.36 -4.71 8.28
C ILE A 157 -8.44 -4.76 6.75
N ARG A 158 -9.65 -4.92 6.18
CA ARG A 158 -9.89 -4.94 4.73
C ARG A 158 -9.72 -3.54 4.15
N LYS A 159 -8.77 -3.38 3.21
CA LYS A 159 -8.46 -2.10 2.53
C LYS A 159 -9.66 -1.34 1.93
N GLN A 160 -10.77 -2.04 1.65
CA GLN A 160 -12.02 -1.47 1.11
C GLN A 160 -13.25 -1.81 1.98
N GLY A 161 -13.08 -2.29 3.21
CA GLY A 161 -14.20 -2.77 4.05
C GLY A 161 -15.25 -1.69 4.30
N GLU A 162 -14.83 -0.51 4.77
CA GLU A 162 -15.70 0.67 4.96
C GLU A 162 -16.53 1.05 3.72
N LYS A 163 -16.08 0.69 2.52
CA LYS A 163 -16.77 0.98 1.25
C LYS A 163 -17.68 -0.15 0.76
N ILE A 164 -17.63 -1.30 1.41
CA ILE A 164 -18.31 -2.54 0.96
C ILE A 164 -19.22 -3.09 2.08
N GLY A 165 -19.02 -2.68 3.34
CA GLY A 165 -19.90 -3.01 4.47
C GLY A 165 -19.88 -4.47 4.93
N ALA A 166 -18.98 -5.30 4.39
CA ALA A 166 -18.94 -6.74 4.63
C ALA A 166 -17.51 -7.28 4.83
N PRO A 167 -17.32 -8.35 5.62
CA PRO A 167 -16.06 -9.09 5.68
C PRO A 167 -15.77 -9.82 4.36
N ILE A 168 -14.65 -10.55 4.30
CA ILE A 168 -14.42 -11.57 3.24
C ILE A 168 -14.24 -12.91 3.94
N MET A 169 -15.08 -13.89 3.61
CA MET A 169 -14.88 -15.28 4.00
C MET A 169 -14.09 -16.01 2.91
N ARG A 170 -13.07 -16.78 3.31
CA ARG A 170 -12.16 -17.53 2.44
C ARG A 170 -12.06 -18.99 2.92
N PRO A 171 -12.45 -19.99 2.10
CA PRO A 171 -12.19 -21.39 2.40
C PRO A 171 -10.68 -21.67 2.54
N LEU A 172 -10.33 -22.54 3.49
CA LEU A 172 -8.98 -22.99 3.77
C LEU A 172 -8.77 -24.39 3.17
N ILE A 173 -7.78 -24.51 2.28
CA ILE A 173 -7.28 -25.81 1.83
C ILE A 173 -6.39 -26.44 2.91
N LYS A 174 -6.33 -27.78 3.00
CA LYS A 174 -5.57 -28.50 4.02
C LYS A 174 -4.12 -27.99 4.22
N PRO A 175 -3.30 -27.74 3.18
CA PRO A 175 -1.94 -27.22 3.37
C PRO A 175 -1.88 -25.81 3.97
N ALA A 176 -2.97 -25.02 3.88
CA ALA A 176 -3.06 -23.74 4.57
C ALA A 176 -3.43 -23.92 6.05
N ILE A 177 -4.28 -24.90 6.39
CA ILE A 177 -4.62 -25.23 7.78
C ILE A 177 -3.36 -25.65 8.55
N GLU A 178 -2.62 -26.62 8.03
CA GLU A 178 -1.35 -27.12 8.62
C GLU A 178 -0.35 -25.97 8.86
N LEU A 179 -0.25 -25.02 7.91
CA LEU A 179 0.58 -23.83 8.02
C LEU A 179 0.07 -22.80 9.04
N ILE A 180 -1.26 -22.63 9.16
CA ILE A 180 -1.87 -21.75 10.16
C ILE A 180 -1.65 -22.32 11.57
N GLU A 181 -1.85 -23.63 11.78
CA GLU A 181 -1.62 -24.30 13.07
C GLU A 181 -0.19 -24.11 13.56
N LEU A 182 0.81 -24.32 12.68
CA LEU A 182 2.22 -24.05 12.98
C LEU A 182 2.46 -22.57 13.36
N ALA A 183 1.88 -21.61 12.64
CA ALA A 183 1.98 -20.20 13.01
C ALA A 183 1.25 -19.86 14.33
N MET A 184 0.13 -20.53 14.63
CA MET A 184 -0.57 -20.36 15.91
C MET A 184 0.27 -20.84 17.09
N GLN A 185 0.98 -21.97 16.93
CA GLN A 185 1.90 -22.52 17.95
C GLN A 185 3.16 -21.65 18.12
N MET A 186 3.70 -21.09 17.03
CA MET A 186 4.87 -20.21 17.06
C MET A 186 4.60 -18.82 17.64
N SER A 187 3.36 -18.33 17.60
CA SER A 187 2.97 -17.01 18.12
C SER A 187 2.39 -17.11 19.53
N LYS A 188 2.92 -16.33 20.48
CA LYS A 188 2.27 -16.14 21.80
C LYS A 188 1.20 -15.03 21.81
N SER A 189 1.23 -14.12 20.83
CA SER A 189 0.24 -13.05 20.65
C SER A 189 -1.12 -13.58 20.19
N THR A 190 -2.17 -12.76 20.33
CA THR A 190 -3.47 -12.89 19.66
C THR A 190 -3.32 -12.88 18.14
N TYR A 191 -2.33 -12.16 17.60
CA TYR A 191 -2.01 -12.13 16.17
C TYR A 191 -1.29 -13.39 15.69
N LEU A 192 -1.60 -13.82 14.47
CA LEU A 192 -0.87 -14.90 13.80
C LEU A 192 0.55 -14.47 13.41
N PHE A 193 0.74 -13.18 13.08
CA PHE A 193 2.04 -12.62 12.67
C PHE A 193 2.41 -11.31 13.38
N PRO A 194 2.73 -11.34 14.70
CA PRO A 194 3.08 -10.13 15.47
C PRO A 194 4.42 -9.49 15.09
N ALA A 195 4.66 -8.26 15.52
CA ALA A 195 5.95 -7.56 15.41
C ALA A 195 7.01 -8.21 16.31
N ASN A 196 8.22 -8.45 15.78
CA ASN A 196 9.49 -8.64 16.50
C ASN A 196 9.50 -9.40 17.86
N GLY A 197 8.60 -10.36 18.06
CA GLY A 197 8.49 -11.16 19.29
C GLY A 197 7.66 -10.53 20.42
N GLN A 198 7.06 -9.36 20.20
CA GLN A 198 6.13 -8.71 21.14
C GLN A 198 4.67 -9.03 20.78
N GLU A 199 3.72 -8.49 21.55
CA GLU A 199 2.28 -8.73 21.34
C GLU A 199 1.69 -7.86 20.21
N GLU A 200 2.37 -6.78 19.83
CA GLU A 200 1.89 -5.77 18.88
C GLU A 200 1.79 -6.25 17.41
N LEU A 201 0.97 -5.53 16.64
CA LEU A 201 0.84 -5.67 15.19
C LEU A 201 2.17 -5.40 14.46
N ALA A 202 2.54 -6.26 13.52
CA ALA A 202 3.67 -5.99 12.62
C ALA A 202 3.36 -4.76 11.73
N THR A 203 3.96 -3.61 12.08
CA THR A 203 3.84 -2.38 11.30
C THR A 203 4.58 -2.50 9.95
N ASN A 204 4.63 -1.40 9.19
CA ASN A 204 5.11 -1.41 7.79
C ASN A 204 6.60 -1.72 7.67
N GLY A 205 6.97 -3.01 7.66
CA GLY A 205 8.34 -3.47 7.50
C GLY A 205 8.53 -4.97 7.24
N PHE A 206 7.48 -5.80 7.31
CA PHE A 206 7.59 -7.26 7.11
C PHE A 206 8.20 -7.65 5.75
N ASP A 207 7.91 -6.88 4.69
CA ASP A 207 8.49 -7.07 3.36
C ASP A 207 9.91 -6.47 3.19
N THR A 208 10.41 -5.75 4.19
CA THR A 208 11.82 -5.32 4.29
C THR A 208 12.64 -6.12 5.32
N THR A 209 11.99 -6.99 6.12
CA THR A 209 12.65 -7.95 7.02
C THR A 209 12.68 -9.38 6.46
N ILE A 210 12.25 -9.58 5.21
CA ILE A 210 12.77 -10.68 4.39
C ILE A 210 14.26 -10.41 4.18
N PRO A 211 15.19 -11.28 4.60
CA PRO A 211 16.62 -11.00 4.49
C PRO A 211 17.04 -10.84 3.03
N ASN A 212 17.75 -9.76 2.70
CA ASN A 212 18.38 -9.53 1.38
C ASN A 212 19.56 -10.49 1.07
N ASN A 213 19.63 -11.62 1.77
CA ASN A 213 20.69 -12.63 1.64
C ASN A 213 20.34 -13.67 0.56
N VAL A 214 19.98 -13.17 -0.63
CA VAL A 214 19.99 -13.94 -1.88
C VAL A 214 21.14 -13.39 -2.72
N LYS A 215 22.29 -14.07 -2.59
CA LYS A 215 23.37 -14.08 -3.57
C LYS A 215 23.37 -15.45 -4.24
#